data_AF-A0A850BLL1-F1
#
_entry.id   AF-A0A850BLL1-F1
#
_cell.length_a   1.000
_cell.length_b   1.000
_cell.length_c   1.000
_cell.angle_alpha   90.00
_cell.angle_beta   90.00
_cell.angle_gamma   90.00
#
_symmetry.space_group_name_H-M   'P 1'
#
loop_
_entity.id
_entity.type
_entity.pdbx_description
1 polymer ?
#
loop_
_entity_poly.entity_id
_entity_poly.type
_entity_poly.pdbx_seq_one_letter_code
_entity_poly.pdbx_strand_id
1 'polypeptide(L)'
;MIRFFDTSAFVKRYVEETGSSMVRTALRSHSVVVARVTLAEAAAAVARAARTGALTEAQRDVILARLPEDFAKLSVIEIRPALVARVPGLVVRYPLRAYDAIQLAAAGSANGACCRDVVRGR
;
A
#
# COMPACT_ATOMS: atom_id res chain seq x y z
N MET A 1 -10.92 -8.16 12.29
CA MET A 1 -10.80 -6.67 12.16
C MET A 1 -10.13 -6.35 10.84
N ILE A 2 -10.65 -5.40 10.04
CA ILE A 2 -10.12 -5.10 8.70
C ILE A 2 -9.29 -3.81 8.76
N ARG A 3 -8.06 -3.85 8.26
CA ARG A 3 -7.11 -2.72 8.34
C ARG A 3 -6.68 -2.25 6.95
N PHE A 4 -6.69 -0.94 6.74
CA PHE A 4 -6.16 -0.33 5.52
C PHE A 4 -4.64 -0.20 5.61
N PHE A 5 -3.92 -0.73 4.62
CA PHE A 5 -2.47 -0.67 4.55
C PHE A 5 -2.03 0.33 3.48
N ASP A 6 -1.18 1.27 3.89
CA ASP A 6 -0.40 2.08 2.96
C ASP A 6 0.73 1.23 2.36
N THR A 7 1.23 1.65 1.19
CA THR A 7 2.33 1.01 0.47
C THR A 7 3.56 0.80 1.31
N SER A 8 3.92 1.74 2.20
CA SER A 8 5.07 1.59 3.09
C SER A 8 4.94 0.34 3.98
N ALA A 9 3.73 -0.06 4.34
CA ALA A 9 3.52 -1.30 5.07
C ALA A 9 3.65 -2.51 4.13
N PHE A 10 3.10 -2.49 2.92
CA PHE A 10 3.22 -3.62 2.00
C PHE A 10 4.67 -3.89 1.53
N VAL A 11 5.46 -2.84 1.33
CA VAL A 11 6.89 -2.95 0.90
C VAL A 11 7.76 -3.58 1.98
N LYS A 12 7.45 -3.37 3.26
CA LYS A 12 8.10 -4.03 4.41
C LYS A 12 7.95 -5.57 4.42
N ARG A 13 7.14 -6.13 3.51
CA ARG A 13 7.09 -7.58 3.24
C ARG A 13 8.32 -8.08 2.46
N TYR A 14 8.92 -7.24 1.63
CA TYR A 14 9.95 -7.61 0.66
C TYR A 14 11.31 -6.98 0.94
N VAL A 15 11.33 -5.82 1.62
CA VAL A 15 12.55 -5.12 2.01
C VAL A 15 12.60 -5.06 3.54
N GLU A 16 13.72 -5.45 4.13
CA GLU A 16 13.92 -5.29 5.57
C GLU A 16 14.12 -3.81 5.93
N GLU A 17 13.07 -3.21 6.47
CA GLU A 17 13.10 -1.87 7.05
C GLU A 17 12.62 -1.91 8.52
N THR A 18 12.91 -0.86 9.29
CA THR A 18 12.39 -0.69 10.65
C THR A 18 10.85 -0.79 10.64
N GLY A 19 10.28 -1.70 11.44
CA GLY A 19 8.83 -1.96 11.51
C GLY A 19 8.32 -3.13 10.64
N SER A 20 9.19 -3.84 9.93
CA SER A 20 8.80 -4.98 9.07
C SER A 20 8.17 -6.16 9.80
N SER A 21 8.55 -6.39 11.05
CA SER A 21 7.98 -7.45 11.90
C SER A 21 6.51 -7.20 12.28
N MET A 22 6.15 -5.94 12.55
CA MET A 22 4.77 -5.54 12.88
C MET A 22 3.84 -5.69 11.67
N VAL A 23 4.29 -5.25 10.49
CA VAL A 23 3.52 -5.41 9.24
C VAL A 23 3.32 -6.89 8.91
N ARG A 24 4.39 -7.69 8.95
CA ARG A 24 4.29 -9.13 8.67
C ARG A 24 3.35 -9.84 9.64
N THR A 25 3.24 -9.38 10.88
CA THR A 25 2.31 -9.92 11.88
C THR A 25 0.86 -9.48 11.65
N ALA A 26 0.66 -8.23 11.23
CA ALA A 26 -0.67 -7.70 10.90
C ALA A 26 -1.24 -8.33 9.61
N LEU A 27 -0.40 -8.57 8.60
CA LEU A 27 -0.78 -9.31 7.38
C LEU A 27 -1.23 -10.75 7.66
N ARG A 28 -0.77 -11.37 8.76
CA ARG A 28 -1.13 -12.77 9.12
C ARG A 28 -2.43 -12.89 9.92
N SER A 29 -2.93 -11.80 10.52
CA SER A 29 -3.95 -11.87 11.57
C SER A 29 -5.28 -11.21 11.20
N HIS A 30 -5.35 -10.51 10.06
CA HIS A 30 -6.46 -9.62 9.72
C HIS A 30 -6.69 -9.58 8.20
N SER A 31 -7.94 -9.39 7.76
CA SER A 31 -8.22 -9.08 6.35
C SER A 31 -7.64 -7.71 6.01
N VAL A 32 -6.71 -7.67 5.06
CA VAL A 32 -5.98 -6.45 4.70
C VAL A 32 -6.62 -5.85 3.45
N VAL A 33 -6.96 -4.57 3.54
CA VAL A 33 -7.47 -3.79 2.42
C VAL A 33 -6.39 -2.83 1.95
N VAL A 34 -6.15 -2.78 0.64
CA VAL A 34 -5.19 -1.86 0.01
C VAL A 34 -5.85 -1.11 -1.13
N ALA A 35 -5.34 0.07 -1.48
CA ALA A 35 -5.73 0.73 -2.73
C ALA A 35 -5.01 0.06 -3.91
N ARG A 36 -5.64 0.03 -5.09
CA ARG A 36 -5.00 -0.52 -6.31
C ARG A 36 -3.64 0.14 -6.62
N VAL A 37 -3.47 1.42 -6.28
CA VAL A 37 -2.22 2.16 -6.47
C VAL A 37 -1.04 1.59 -5.68
N THR A 38 -1.31 0.85 -4.59
CA THR A 38 -0.27 0.20 -3.78
C THR A 38 0.58 -0.78 -4.58
N LEU A 39 0.03 -1.44 -5.60
CA LEU A 39 0.81 -2.32 -6.48
C LEU A 39 1.89 -1.53 -7.23
N ALA A 40 1.53 -0.38 -7.80
CA ALA A 40 2.45 0.45 -8.56
C ALA A 40 3.54 1.04 -7.66
N GLU A 41 3.17 1.51 -6.47
CA GLU A 41 4.12 2.07 -5.53
C GLU A 41 5.05 0.98 -4.96
N ALA A 42 4.55 -0.24 -4.72
CA ALA A 42 5.39 -1.36 -4.27
C ALA A 42 6.41 -1.77 -5.34
N ALA A 43 6.00 -1.87 -6.60
CA ALA A 43 6.90 -2.15 -7.70
C ALA A 43 7.99 -1.05 -7.83
N ALA A 44 7.59 0.23 -7.72
CA ALA A 44 8.52 1.35 -7.75
C ALA A 44 9.53 1.32 -6.58
N ALA A 45 9.08 0.94 -5.37
CA ALA A 45 9.92 0.80 -4.20
C ALA A 45 10.95 -0.33 -4.35
N VAL A 46 10.53 -1.51 -4.86
CA VAL A 46 11.43 -2.64 -5.14
C VAL A 46 12.46 -2.27 -6.19
N ALA A 47 12.05 -1.61 -7.29
CA ALA A 47 12.97 -1.13 -8.31
C ALA A 47 13.96 -0.09 -7.77
N ARG A 48 13.50 0.81 -6.88
CA ARG A 48 14.36 1.78 -6.21
C ARG A 48 15.39 1.10 -5.31
N ALA A 49 14.97 0.13 -4.50
CA ALA A 49 15.85 -0.61 -3.60
C ALA A 49 17.00 -1.30 -4.36
N ALA A 50 16.72 -1.83 -5.56
CA ALA A 50 17.77 -2.37 -6.43
C ALA A 50 18.74 -1.29 -6.93
N ARG A 51 18.23 -0.14 -7.40
CA ARG A 51 19.08 0.98 -7.87
C ARG A 51 19.98 1.55 -6.77
N THR A 52 19.54 1.51 -5.52
CA THR A 52 20.30 2.02 -4.37
C THR A 52 21.17 0.94 -3.71
N GLY A 53 21.25 -0.27 -4.27
CA GLY A 53 22.08 -1.37 -3.76
C GLY A 53 21.53 -2.10 -2.53
N ALA A 54 20.29 -1.82 -2.13
CA ALA A 54 19.63 -2.53 -1.02
C ALA A 54 19.11 -3.91 -1.43
N LEU A 55 18.92 -4.14 -2.73
CA LEU A 55 18.62 -5.43 -3.33
C LEU A 55 19.53 -5.69 -4.53
N THR A 56 19.83 -6.95 -4.82
CA THR A 56 20.41 -7.32 -6.11
C THR A 56 19.35 -7.29 -7.21
N GLU A 57 19.78 -7.21 -8.47
CA GLU A 57 18.84 -7.29 -9.61
C GLU A 57 18.08 -8.61 -9.65
N ALA A 58 18.75 -9.73 -9.32
CA ALA A 58 18.10 -11.03 -9.23
C ALA A 58 17.02 -11.06 -8.13
N GLN A 59 17.27 -10.45 -6.97
CA GLN A 59 16.27 -10.33 -5.90
C GLN A 59 15.08 -9.46 -6.34
N ARG A 60 15.34 -8.33 -6.99
CA ARG A 60 14.31 -7.47 -7.58
C ARG A 60 13.40 -8.26 -8.52
N ASP A 61 13.97 -9.01 -9.45
CA ASP A 61 13.21 -9.73 -10.47
C ASP A 61 12.33 -10.82 -9.86
N VAL A 62 12.86 -11.56 -8.88
CA VAL A 62 12.07 -12.55 -8.12
C VAL A 62 10.92 -11.89 -7.37
N ILE A 63 11.16 -10.73 -6.73
CA ILE A 63 10.12 -10.01 -6.00
C ILE A 63 9.05 -9.48 -6.95
N LEU A 64 9.44 -8.82 -8.05
CA LEU A 64 8.50 -8.26 -9.03
C LEU A 64 7.67 -9.35 -9.72
N ALA A 65 8.23 -10.53 -9.96
CA ALA A 65 7.49 -11.67 -10.50
C ALA A 65 6.41 -12.19 -9.52
N ARG A 66 6.68 -12.16 -8.21
CA ARG A 66 5.75 -12.63 -7.17
C ARG A 66 4.71 -11.59 -6.75
N LEU A 67 5.01 -10.31 -6.97
CA LEU A 67 4.22 -9.19 -6.49
C LEU A 67 2.74 -9.24 -6.94
N PRO A 68 2.39 -9.56 -8.21
CA PRO A 68 1.00 -9.64 -8.64
C PRO A 68 0.22 -10.76 -7.93
N GLU A 69 0.85 -11.93 -7.74
CA GLU A 69 0.22 -13.08 -7.08
C GLU A 69 -0.03 -12.82 -5.59
N ASP A 70 0.91 -12.16 -4.92
CA ASP A 70 0.73 -11.77 -3.53
C ASP A 70 -0.32 -10.66 -3.38
N PHE A 71 -0.38 -9.73 -4.34
CA PHE A 71 -1.39 -8.68 -4.35
C PHE A 71 -2.81 -9.22 -4.60
N ALA A 72 -2.95 -10.26 -5.44
CA ALA A 72 -4.22 -10.91 -5.72
C ALA A 72 -4.87 -11.57 -4.49
N LYS A 73 -4.09 -11.86 -3.44
CA LYS A 73 -4.58 -12.41 -2.16
C LYS A 73 -5.16 -11.34 -1.23
N LEU A 74 -5.02 -10.05 -1.57
CA LEU A 74 -5.49 -8.93 -0.77
C LEU A 74 -6.88 -8.47 -1.22
N SER A 75 -7.61 -7.81 -0.32
CA SER A 75 -8.81 -7.07 -0.70
C SER A 75 -8.40 -5.72 -1.29
N VAL A 76 -8.72 -5.47 -2.57
CA VAL A 76 -8.25 -4.29 -3.29
C VAL A 76 -9.39 -3.30 -3.54
N ILE A 77 -9.18 -2.04 -3.16
CA ILE A 77 -10.04 -0.92 -3.54
C ILE A 77 -9.58 -0.39 -4.88
N GLU A 78 -10.45 -0.53 -5.88
CA GLU A 78 -10.23 -0.01 -7.22
C GLU A 78 -10.30 1.52 -7.27
N ILE A 79 -9.41 2.12 -8.06
CA ILE A 79 -9.45 3.57 -8.32
C ILE A 79 -10.54 3.83 -9.36
N ARG A 80 -11.67 4.37 -8.90
CA ARG A 80 -12.83 4.74 -9.71
C ARG A 80 -12.91 6.28 -9.84
N PRO A 81 -13.55 6.84 -10.87
CA PRO A 81 -13.73 8.29 -11.01
C PRO A 81 -14.31 8.96 -9.76
N ALA A 82 -15.27 8.33 -9.08
CA ALA A 82 -15.86 8.84 -7.84
C ALA A 82 -14.87 8.95 -6.68
N LEU A 83 -13.87 8.06 -6.61
CA LEU A 83 -12.80 8.13 -5.61
C LEU A 83 -11.87 9.30 -5.92
N VAL A 84 -11.47 9.43 -7.19
CA VAL A 84 -10.56 10.50 -7.64
C VAL A 84 -11.21 11.88 -7.48
N ALA A 85 -12.53 11.99 -7.68
CA ALA A 85 -13.26 13.24 -7.48
C ALA A 85 -13.17 13.80 -6.04
N ARG A 86 -12.80 12.99 -5.05
CA ARG A 86 -12.60 13.43 -3.66
C ARG A 86 -11.23 14.07 -3.42
N VAL A 87 -10.24 13.80 -4.29
CA VAL A 87 -8.85 14.23 -4.12
C VAL A 87 -8.69 15.75 -4.00
N PRO A 88 -9.33 16.60 -4.84
CA PRO A 88 -9.20 18.05 -4.72
C PRO A 88 -9.56 18.59 -3.33
N GLY A 89 -10.66 18.10 -2.73
CA GLY A 89 -11.04 18.50 -1.37
C GLY A 89 -10.06 18.03 -0.30
N LEU A 90 -9.44 16.86 -0.49
CA LEU A 90 -8.44 16.33 0.44
C LEU A 90 -7.13 17.11 0.39
N VAL A 91 -6.64 17.49 -0.79
CA VAL A 91 -5.37 18.23 -0.92
C VAL A 91 -5.47 19.70 -0.48
N VAL A 92 -6.67 20.29 -0.56
CA VAL A 92 -6.92 21.63 0.04
C VAL A 92 -6.92 21.55 1.56
N ARG A 93 -7.51 20.48 2.11
CA ARG A 93 -7.65 20.32 3.57
C ARG A 93 -6.36 19.83 4.24
N TYR A 94 -5.54 19.06 3.54
CA TYR A 94 -4.34 18.43 4.06
C TYR A 94 -3.18 18.58 3.07
N PRO A 95 -1.94 18.88 3.52
CA PRO A 95 -0.79 19.02 2.64
C PRO A 95 -0.26 17.66 2.16
N LEU A 96 -1.06 16.97 1.35
CA LEU A 96 -0.82 15.61 0.86
C LEU A 96 -0.33 15.64 -0.59
N ARG A 97 0.56 14.71 -0.94
CA ARG A 97 0.86 14.45 -2.37
C ARG A 97 -0.32 13.73 -3.02
N ALA A 98 -0.37 13.76 -4.35
CA ALA A 98 -1.47 13.17 -5.11
C ALA A 98 -1.75 11.71 -4.74
N TYR A 99 -0.72 10.87 -4.62
CA TYR A 99 -0.88 9.46 -4.25
C TYR A 99 -1.33 9.26 -2.80
N ASP A 100 -0.81 10.06 -1.85
CA ASP A 100 -1.27 10.04 -0.45
C ASP A 100 -2.75 10.42 -0.35
N ALA A 101 -3.21 11.39 -1.16
CA ALA A 101 -4.61 11.79 -1.21
C ALA A 101 -5.51 10.70 -1.83
N ILE A 102 -5.05 9.99 -2.86
CA ILE A 102 -5.75 8.83 -3.45
C ILE A 102 -5.88 7.72 -2.41
N GLN A 103 -4.80 7.40 -1.69
CA GLN A 103 -4.83 6.40 -0.62
C GLN A 103 -5.79 6.80 0.50
N LEU A 104 -5.80 8.07 0.92
CA LEU A 104 -6.74 8.55 1.92
C LEU A 104 -8.20 8.47 1.44
N ALA A 105 -8.46 8.79 0.16
CA ALA A 105 -9.78 8.63 -0.44
C ALA A 105 -10.23 7.15 -0.50
N ALA A 106 -9.30 6.22 -0.78
CA ALA A 106 -9.55 4.79 -0.75
C ALA A 106 -9.87 4.30 0.67
N ALA A 107 -9.07 4.69 1.67
CA ALA A 107 -9.32 4.37 3.07
C ALA A 107 -10.69 4.88 3.55
N GLY A 108 -11.06 6.10 3.17
CA GLY A 108 -12.38 6.66 3.48
C GLY A 108 -13.54 5.95 2.81
N SER A 109 -13.31 5.22 1.71
CA SER A 109 -14.31 4.37 1.06
C SER A 109 -14.44 3.00 1.75
N ALA A 110 -13.34 2.51 2.35
CA ALA A 110 -13.32 1.28 3.15
C ALA A 110 -14.08 1.41 4.48
N ASN A 111 -14.03 2.60 5.11
CA ASN A 111 -14.69 2.87 6.39
C ASN A 111 -16.23 2.88 6.30
N GLY A 112 -16.79 3.15 5.13
CA GLY A 112 -18.24 3.02 4.90
C GLY A 112 -18.70 1.56 4.77
N ALA A 113 -17.77 0.62 4.52
CA ALA A 113 -18.08 -0.76 4.22
C ALA A 113 -17.73 -1.76 5.34
N CYS A 114 -16.62 -1.61 6.09
CA CYS A 114 -16.25 -2.56 7.17
C CYS A 114 -14.98 -2.23 8.01
N CYS A 115 -14.20 -1.19 7.68
CA CYS A 115 -12.89 -0.98 8.33
C CYS A 115 -12.95 -0.05 9.55
N ARG A 116 -12.29 -0.43 10.65
CA ARG A 116 -12.19 0.36 11.89
C ARG A 116 -10.83 1.07 12.10
N ASP A 117 -9.74 0.61 11.46
CA ASP A 117 -8.39 1.18 11.65
C ASP A 117 -7.58 1.33 10.34
N VAL A 118 -6.85 2.45 10.19
CA VAL A 118 -5.88 2.69 9.11
C VAL A 118 -4.46 2.54 9.67
N VAL A 119 -3.68 1.57 9.18
CA VAL A 119 -2.29 1.38 9.59
C VAL A 119 -1.38 2.08 8.60
N ARG A 120 -0.79 3.20 9.03
CA ARG A 120 0.27 3.89 8.28
C ARG A 120 1.62 3.33 8.73
N GLY A 121 2.42 2.84 7.79
CA GLY A 121 3.80 2.49 8.05
C GLY A 121 4.64 3.76 8.09
N ARG A 122 4.66 4.47 9.23
CA ARG A 122 5.80 5.34 9.54
C ARG A 122 7.01 4.50 9.93
#